data_AF-W4M8P8-F1
#
_entry.id   AF-W4M8P8-F1
#
_cell.length_a   1.000
_cell.length_b   1.000
_cell.length_c   1.000
_cell.angle_alpha   90.00
_cell.angle_beta   90.00
_cell.angle_gamma   90.00
#
_symmetry.space_group_name_H-M   'P 1'
#
loop_
_entity.id
_entity.type
_entity.pdbx_description
1 polymer ?
#
loop_
_entity_poly.entity_id
_entity_poly.type
_entity_poly.pdbx_seq_one_letter_code
_entity_poly.pdbx_strand_id
1 'polypeptide(L)'
;MADSARISFVTEAGKRAQLDAIAVAFGKNLSAVINEAIDQYIELHQWQLRHIEEGMEEARRGDFASDEEVETFFDRYGQRP
;
A
#
# COMPACT_ATOMS: atom_id res chain seq x y z
N MET A 1 4.79 -7.47 -26.06
CA MET A 1 5.70 -7.77 -24.94
C MET A 1 5.95 -6.44 -24.27
N ALA A 2 5.70 -6.30 -22.97
CA ALA A 2 5.98 -5.05 -22.27
C ALA A 2 7.48 -4.77 -22.36
N ASP A 3 7.87 -3.52 -22.60
CA ASP A 3 9.27 -3.13 -22.68
C ASP A 3 9.95 -3.35 -21.32
N SER A 4 11.05 -4.10 -21.31
CA SER A 4 11.83 -4.32 -20.08
C SER A 4 12.87 -3.21 -19.92
N ALA A 5 12.83 -2.50 -18.78
CA ALA A 5 13.84 -1.52 -18.40
C ALA A 5 14.80 -2.10 -17.36
N ARG A 6 16.11 -1.79 -17.46
CA ARG A 6 17.11 -2.18 -16.47
C ARG A 6 17.34 -1.05 -15.48
N ILE A 7 17.18 -1.34 -14.20
CA ILE A 7 17.42 -0.40 -13.10
C ILE A 7 18.54 -0.97 -12.22
N SER A 8 19.48 -0.11 -11.82
CA SER A 8 20.52 -0.43 -10.85
C SER A 8 20.35 0.49 -9.64
N PHE A 9 20.41 -0.07 -8.43
CA PHE A 9 20.33 0.72 -7.21
C PHE A 9 21.26 0.15 -6.13
N VAL A 10 21.63 1.01 -5.19
CA VAL A 10 22.45 0.64 -4.04
C VAL A 10 21.53 0.25 -2.88
N THR A 11 21.88 -0.82 -2.18
CA THR A 11 21.16 -1.26 -0.98
C THR A 11 22.11 -1.93 0.00
N GLU A 12 21.67 -2.10 1.23
CA GLU A 12 22.44 -2.77 2.27
C GLU A 12 22.62 -4.26 1.97
N ALA A 13 23.83 -4.78 2.19
CA ALA A 13 24.14 -6.19 1.97
C ALA A 13 23.22 -7.14 2.77
N GLY A 14 22.83 -6.76 3.99
CA GLY A 14 21.89 -7.53 4.80
C GLY A 14 20.51 -7.65 4.15
N LYS A 15 19.99 -6.56 3.59
CA LYS A 15 18.71 -6.55 2.88
C LYS A 15 18.76 -7.42 1.62
N ARG A 16 19.86 -7.35 0.88
CA ARG A 16 20.10 -8.23 -0.27
C ARG A 16 20.06 -9.70 0.15
N ALA A 17 20.76 -10.07 1.22
CA ALA A 17 20.79 -11.45 1.72
C ALA A 17 19.39 -11.95 2.14
N GLN A 18 18.56 -11.09 2.74
CA GLN A 18 17.17 -11.43 3.07
C GLN A 18 16.32 -11.70 1.82
N LEU A 19 16.44 -10.86 0.79
CA LEU A 19 15.75 -11.07 -0.49
C LEU A 19 16.19 -12.35 -1.20
N ASP A 20 17.50 -12.65 -1.17
CA ASP A 20 18.04 -13.90 -1.71
C ASP A 20 17.46 -15.12 -0.95
N ALA A 21 17.35 -15.06 0.38
CA ALA A 21 16.76 -16.13 1.18
C ALA A 21 15.28 -16.37 0.86
N ILE A 22 14.51 -15.29 0.65
CA ILE A 22 13.12 -15.37 0.17
C ILE A 22 13.09 -16.05 -1.21
N ALA A 23 13.96 -15.64 -2.13
CA ALA A 23 14.02 -16.23 -3.46
C ALA A 23 14.25 -17.74 -3.41
N VAL A 24 15.20 -18.20 -2.58
CA VAL A 24 15.46 -19.63 -2.37
C VAL A 24 14.25 -20.35 -1.77
N ALA A 25 13.65 -19.79 -0.71
CA ALA A 25 12.53 -20.41 -0.02
C ALA A 25 11.30 -20.63 -0.93
N PHE A 26 11.07 -19.72 -1.88
CA PHE A 26 9.95 -19.79 -2.82
C PHE A 26 10.33 -20.34 -4.21
N GLY A 27 11.57 -20.80 -4.41
CA GLY A 27 12.03 -21.33 -5.71
C GLY A 27 12.03 -20.29 -6.83
N LYS A 28 12.19 -19.01 -6.50
CA LYS A 28 12.21 -17.87 -7.42
C LYS A 28 13.63 -17.38 -7.65
N ASN A 29 13.82 -16.59 -8.72
CA ASN A 29 15.03 -15.79 -8.85
C ASN A 29 14.88 -14.45 -8.10
N LEU A 30 15.99 -13.84 -7.72
CA LEU A 30 16.00 -12.56 -7.00
C LEU A 30 15.24 -11.45 -7.75
N SER A 31 15.34 -11.40 -9.08
CA SER A 31 14.66 -10.37 -9.86
C SER A 31 13.14 -10.48 -9.74
N ALA A 32 12.59 -11.69 -9.67
CA ALA A 32 11.16 -11.90 -9.47
C ALA A 32 10.73 -11.39 -8.09
N VAL A 33 11.48 -11.71 -7.04
CA VAL A 33 11.21 -11.22 -5.67
C VAL A 33 11.29 -9.69 -5.59
N ILE A 34 12.29 -9.08 -6.24
CA ILE A 34 12.42 -7.62 -6.26
C ILE A 34 11.26 -6.96 -7.01
N ASN A 35 10.86 -7.50 -8.16
CA ASN A 35 9.71 -6.96 -8.91
C ASN A 35 8.43 -7.09 -8.09
N GLU A 36 8.18 -8.25 -7.46
CA GLU A 36 7.00 -8.44 -6.59
C GLU A 36 6.96 -7.43 -5.43
N ALA A 37 8.12 -7.16 -4.80
CA ALA A 37 8.21 -6.17 -3.74
C ALA A 37 7.94 -4.75 -4.24
N ILE A 38 8.41 -4.40 -5.45
CA ILE A 38 8.17 -3.10 -6.09
C ILE A 38 6.69 -2.97 -6.46
N ASP A 39 6.09 -4.01 -7.05
CA ASP A 39 4.67 -4.01 -7.45
C ASP A 39 3.78 -3.79 -6.22
N GLN A 40 4.03 -4.54 -5.12
CA GLN A 40 3.30 -4.35 -3.87
C GLN A 40 3.44 -2.94 -3.30
N TYR A 41 4.64 -2.35 -3.37
CA TYR A 41 4.87 -0.98 -2.93
C TYR A 41 4.08 0.03 -3.78
N ILE A 42 4.12 -0.13 -5.10
CA ILE A 42 3.39 0.74 -6.04
C ILE A 42 1.89 0.62 -5.83
N GLU A 43 1.35 -0.60 -5.76
CA GLU A 43 -0.07 -0.84 -5.56
C GLU A 43 -0.58 -0.22 -4.26
N LEU A 44 0.15 -0.44 -3.15
CA LEU A 44 -0.18 0.14 -1.85
C LEU A 44 -0.28 1.66 -1.93
N HIS A 45 0.74 2.32 -2.50
CA HIS A 45 0.78 3.77 -2.54
C HIS A 45 -0.20 4.37 -3.55
N GLN A 46 -0.45 3.70 -4.68
CA GLN A 46 -1.48 4.14 -5.60
C GLN A 46 -2.87 4.05 -4.97
N TRP A 47 -3.16 2.99 -4.21
CA TRP A 47 -4.40 2.89 -3.46
C TRP A 47 -4.54 4.02 -2.43
N GLN A 48 -3.48 4.29 -1.66
CA GLN A 48 -3.47 5.39 -0.69
C GLN A 48 -3.71 6.76 -1.34
N LEU A 49 -3.02 7.04 -2.45
CA LEU A 49 -3.15 8.31 -3.16
C LEU A 49 -4.57 8.50 -3.70
N ARG A 50 -5.16 7.47 -4.32
CA ARG A 50 -6.55 7.54 -4.80
C ARG A 50 -7.52 7.83 -3.66
N HIS A 51 -7.41 7.16 -2.52
CA HIS A 51 -8.30 7.42 -1.38
C HIS A 51 -8.12 8.81 -0.78
N ILE A 52 -6.90 9.35 -0.78
CA ILE A 52 -6.67 10.75 -0.36
C ILE A 52 -7.38 11.71 -1.32
N GLU A 53 -7.24 11.49 -2.63
CA GLU A 53 -7.89 12.31 -3.64
C GLU A 53 -9.42 12.21 -3.56
N GLU A 54 -9.98 11.01 -3.38
CA GLU A 54 -11.41 10.77 -3.19
C GLU A 54 -11.95 11.50 -1.95
N GLY A 55 -11.30 11.34 -0.78
CA GLY A 55 -11.71 12.02 0.45
C GLY A 55 -11.58 13.56 0.36
N MET A 56 -10.61 14.07 -0.40
CA MET A 56 -10.50 15.50 -0.69
C MET A 56 -11.66 16.00 -1.54
N GLU A 57 -12.12 15.23 -2.53
CA GLU A 57 -13.30 15.58 -3.34
C GLU A 57 -14.62 15.48 -2.56
N GLU A 58 -14.77 14.47 -1.70
CA GLU A 58 -15.89 14.37 -0.75
C GLU A 58 -15.95 15.60 0.16
N ALA A 59 -14.82 15.97 0.78
CA ALA A 59 -14.72 17.16 1.60
C ALA A 59 -15.04 18.45 0.83
N ARG A 60 -14.56 18.59 -0.41
CA ARG A 60 -14.89 19.74 -1.28
C ARG A 60 -16.38 19.82 -1.60
N ARG A 61 -17.07 18.68 -1.70
CA ARG A 61 -18.52 18.61 -1.91
C ARG A 61 -19.32 18.76 -0.61
N GLY A 62 -18.65 18.89 0.53
CA GLY A 62 -19.29 18.95 1.84
C GLY A 62 -19.92 17.62 2.27
N ASP A 63 -19.46 16.51 1.68
CA ASP A 63 -19.94 15.15 1.95
C ASP A 63 -19.34 14.63 3.25
N PHE A 64 -19.76 15.24 4.35
CA PHE A 64 -19.42 14.84 5.71
C PHE A 64 -20.63 14.21 6.38
N ALA A 65 -20.38 13.27 7.29
CA ALA A 65 -21.43 12.77 8.17
C ALA A 65 -22.05 13.94 8.95
N SER A 66 -23.37 13.95 9.02
CA SER A 66 -24.13 14.84 9.89
C SER A 66 -23.91 14.48 11.37
N ASP A 67 -24.20 15.43 12.25
CA ASP A 67 -24.08 15.22 13.71
C ASP A 67 -24.90 14.01 14.20
N GLU A 68 -26.10 13.79 13.62
CA GLU A 68 -26.98 12.66 13.95
C GLU A 68 -26.40 11.30 13.52
N GLU A 69 -25.74 11.24 12.36
CA GLU A 69 -25.06 10.03 11.89
C GLU A 69 -23.86 9.68 12.77
N VAL A 70 -23.13 10.71 13.22
CA VAL A 70 -22.00 10.55 14.16
C VAL A 70 -22.50 10.06 15.52
N GLU A 71 -23.57 10.64 16.07
CA GLU A 71 -24.18 10.20 17.34
C GLU A 71 -24.64 8.74 17.25
N THR A 72 -25.37 8.38 16.19
CA THR A 72 -25.84 7.01 15.94
C THR A 72 -24.69 6.00 15.85
N PHE A 73 -23.58 6.37 15.23
CA PHE A 73 -22.39 5.51 15.14
C PHE A 73 -21.78 5.23 16.51
N PHE A 74 -21.61 6.27 17.34
CA PHE A 74 -21.03 6.11 18.68
C PHE A 74 -21.97 5.40 19.66
N ASP A 75 -23.28 5.57 19.55
CA ASP A 75 -24.24 4.80 20.36
C ASP A 75 -24.15 3.30 20.05
N ARG A 76 -23.91 2.95 18.79
CA ARG A 76 -23.84 1.55 18.34
C ARG A 76 -22.49 0.89 18.61
N TYR A 77 -21.39 1.62 18.40
CA TYR A 77 -20.04 1.03 18.38
C TYR A 77 -19.05 1.71 19.35
N GLY A 78 -19.41 2.83 19.96
CA GLY A 78 -18.55 3.65 20.80
C GLY A 78 -18.28 3.09 22.21
N GLN A 79 -18.51 1.80 22.44
CA GLN A 79 -18.09 1.15 23.69
C GLN A 79 -16.57 1.28 23.81
N ARG A 80 -16.13 2.21 24.68
CA ARG A 80 -14.77 2.24 25.20
C ARG A 80 -14.52 0.95 25.99
N PRO A 81 -13.32 0.35 25.92
CA PRO A 81 -12.88 -0.56 26.99
C PRO A 81 -12.85 0.16 28.35
#